data_AF-A0A1J3CKV6-F1
#
_entry.id   AF-A0A1J3CKV6-F1
#
_cell.length_a   1.000
_cell.length_b   1.000
_cell.length_c   1.000
_cell.angle_alpha   90.00
_cell.angle_beta   90.00
_cell.angle_gamma   90.00
#
_symmetry.space_group_name_H-M   'P 1'
#
loop_
_entity.id
_entity.type
_entity.pdbx_description
1 polymer ?
#
loop_
_entity_poly.entity_id
_entity_poly.type
_entity_poly.pdbx_seq_one_letter_code
_entity_poly.pdbx_strand_id
1 'polypeptide(L)'
;LLKPSGLMLRDFTCYPHISNAPGHYVLYWELKGNNDDDIKELDTNMLVECCSVVEESLDALYRRYRSKEGSIGALEIRIVQQ
;
A
#
# COMPACT_ATOMS: atom_id res chain seq x y z
N LEU A 1 6.63 -6.83 7.47
CA LEU A 1 6.90 -5.37 7.52
C LEU A 1 6.17 -4.72 8.70
N LEU A 2 4.83 -4.74 8.75
CA LEU A 2 4.08 -4.08 9.84
C LEU A 2 4.33 -4.67 11.25
N LYS A 3 4.28 -6.01 11.41
CA LYS A 3 4.37 -6.66 12.73
C LYS A 3 5.67 -6.32 13.50
N PRO A 4 6.88 -6.43 12.91
CA PRO A 4 8.12 -6.02 13.58
C PRO A 4 8.15 -4.54 13.98
N SER A 5 7.44 -3.67 13.24
CA SER A 5 7.31 -2.24 13.54
C SER A 5 6.27 -1.93 14.61
N GLY A 6 5.68 -2.94 15.26
CA GLY A 6 4.64 -2.73 16.27
C GLY A 6 3.28 -2.32 15.71
N LEU A 7 3.04 -2.55 14.41
CA LEU A 7 1.82 -2.15 13.71
C LEU A 7 1.03 -3.36 13.20
N MET A 8 -0.29 -3.19 13.13
CA MET A 8 -1.25 -4.13 12.58
C MET A 8 -2.15 -3.44 11.57
N LEU A 9 -2.44 -4.13 10.46
CA LEU A 9 -3.49 -3.71 9.52
C LEU A 9 -4.84 -4.14 10.10
N ARG A 10 -5.70 -3.17 10.41
CA ARG A 10 -7.03 -3.42 10.96
C ARG A 10 -8.07 -3.64 9.87
N ASP A 11 -8.07 -2.76 8.88
CA ASP A 11 -8.96 -2.84 7.72
C ASP A 11 -8.30 -2.23 6.49
N PHE A 12 -8.81 -2.56 5.31
CA PHE A 12 -8.34 -2.00 4.06
C PHE A 12 -9.44 -1.93 3.00
N THR A 13 -9.30 -0.97 2.09
CA THR A 13 -10.06 -0.92 0.84
C THR A 13 -9.17 -0.45 -0.30
N CYS A 14 -9.62 -0.62 -1.54
CA CYS A 14 -8.86 -0.22 -2.71
C CYS A 14 -9.71 0.54 -3.73
N TYR A 15 -9.05 1.40 -4.50
CA TYR A 15 -9.67 2.21 -5.54
C TYR A 15 -8.74 2.34 -6.76
N PRO A 16 -9.24 2.12 -8.00
CA PRO A 16 -8.48 2.42 -9.20
C PRO A 16 -8.45 3.93 -9.44
N HIS A 17 -7.30 4.56 -9.26
CA HIS A 17 -7.13 5.98 -9.52
C HIS A 17 -6.79 6.23 -10.98
N ILE A 18 -7.73 6.87 -11.69
CA ILE A 18 -7.67 7.09 -13.15
C ILE A 18 -7.67 8.57 -13.54
N SER A 19 -7.55 9.48 -12.57
CA SER A 19 -7.52 10.92 -12.85
C SER A 19 -6.25 11.37 -13.57
N ASN A 20 -5.17 10.59 -13.44
CA ASN A 20 -3.89 10.78 -14.10
C ASN A 20 -3.53 9.55 -14.93
N ALA A 21 -2.76 9.73 -16.01
CA ALA A 21 -2.24 8.64 -16.84
C ALA A 21 -0.72 8.46 -16.62
N PRO A 22 -0.21 7.23 -16.43
CA PRO A 22 -0.98 5.99 -16.26
C PRO A 22 -1.75 5.97 -14.94
N GLY A 23 -2.94 5.37 -14.94
CA GLY A 23 -3.71 5.15 -13.71
C GLY A 23 -3.02 4.14 -12.80
N HIS A 24 -3.34 4.14 -11.52
CA HIS A 24 -2.68 3.28 -10.52
C HIS A 24 -3.64 2.80 -9.43
N TYR A 25 -3.19 1.83 -8.67
CA TYR A 25 -3.96 1.25 -7.57
C TYR A 25 -3.68 2.06 -6.31
N VAL A 26 -4.74 2.54 -5.66
CA VAL A 26 -4.66 3.18 -4.35
C VAL A 26 -5.25 2.24 -3.31
N LEU A 27 -4.46 1.88 -2.31
CA LEU A 27 -4.89 1.10 -1.16
C LEU A 27 -5.03 2.03 0.04
N TYR A 28 -6.19 2.03 0.66
CA TYR A 28 -6.44 2.73 1.91
C TYR A 28 -6.30 1.75 3.06
N TRP A 29 -5.39 2.01 3.98
CA TRP A 29 -5.09 1.12 5.12
C TRP A 29 -5.45 1.81 6.44
N GLU A 30 -6.30 1.16 7.23
CA GLU A 30 -6.50 1.50 8.63
C GLU A 30 -5.47 0.71 9.46
N LEU A 31 -4.55 1.41 10.11
CA LEU A 31 -3.51 0.81 10.94
C LEU A 31 -3.85 0.96 12.42
N LYS A 32 -3.38 0.01 13.24
CA LYS A 32 -3.47 0.04 14.70
C LYS A 32 -2.14 -0.37 15.33
N GLY A 33 -1.79 0.19 16.49
CA GLY A 33 -0.66 -0.29 17.28
C GLY A 33 -0.92 -1.69 17.86
N ASN A 34 0.12 -2.53 17.93
CA ASN A 34 -0.02 -3.92 18.39
C ASN A 34 -0.53 -4.07 19.83
N ASN A 35 -0.41 -3.04 20.67
CA ASN A 35 -0.80 -3.05 22.09
C ASN A 35 -2.06 -2.22 22.37
N ASP A 36 -2.90 -1.97 21.37
CA ASP A 36 -4.05 -1.04 21.47
C ASP A 36 -3.66 0.43 21.76
N ASP A 37 -2.36 0.74 21.68
CA ASP A 37 -1.84 2.10 21.73
C ASP A 37 -2.01 2.83 20.39
N ASP A 38 -2.11 4.16 20.45
CA ASP A 38 -2.06 5.03 19.29
C ASP A 38 -0.73 4.88 18.53
N ILE A 39 -0.79 5.03 17.21
CA ILE A 39 0.39 5.02 16.34
C ILE A 39 1.21 6.27 16.62
N LYS A 40 2.37 6.10 17.26
CA LYS A 40 3.26 7.23 17.61
C LYS A 40 4.11 7.71 16.43
N GLU A 41 4.59 6.78 15.61
CA GLU A 41 5.47 7.08 14.48
C GLU A 41 5.24 6.08 13.34
N LEU A 42 5.28 6.60 12.11
CA LEU A 42 5.07 5.82 10.90
C LEU A 42 6.32 5.94 10.02
N ASP A 43 7.02 4.82 9.85
CA ASP A 43 8.17 4.76 8.95
C ASP A 43 7.73 4.75 7.49
N THR A 44 8.01 5.83 6.78
CA THR A 44 7.67 5.98 5.36
C THR A 44 8.45 5.00 4.49
N ASN A 45 9.69 4.63 4.84
CA ASN A 45 10.46 3.65 4.05
C ASN A 45 9.83 2.27 4.15
N MET A 46 9.37 1.89 5.35
CA MET A 46 8.62 0.65 5.56
C MET A 46 7.31 0.65 4.75
N LEU A 47 6.60 1.78 4.64
CA LEU A 47 5.41 1.87 3.79
C LEU A 47 5.73 1.74 2.29
N VAL A 48 6.82 2.33 1.82
CA VAL A 48 7.28 2.14 0.43
C VAL A 48 7.61 0.68 0.17
N GLU A 49 8.26 0.01 1.12
CA GLU A 49 8.53 -1.43 1.02
C GLU A 49 7.23 -2.24 1.01
N CYS A 50 6.22 -1.84 1.78
CA CYS A 50 4.88 -2.44 1.71
C CYS A 50 4.26 -2.30 0.32
N CYS A 51 4.40 -1.14 -0.35
CA CYS A 51 3.93 -1.00 -1.73
C CYS A 51 4.58 -2.05 -2.64
N SER A 52 5.90 -2.20 -2.58
CA SER A 52 6.64 -3.18 -3.39
C SER A 52 6.18 -4.61 -3.13
N VAL A 53 6.03 -5.01 -1.86
CA VAL A 53 5.57 -6.36 -1.49
C VAL A 53 4.15 -6.63 -2.01
N VAL A 54 3.26 -5.63 -1.96
CA VAL A 54 1.92 -5.76 -2.54
C VAL A 54 2.02 -5.94 -4.06
N GLU A 55 2.78 -5.09 -4.77
CA GLU A 55 2.95 -5.20 -6.23
C GLU A 55 3.52 -6.57 -6.65
N GLU A 56 4.47 -7.11 -5.88
CA GLU A 56 5.06 -8.43 -6.11
C GLU A 56 4.06 -9.57 -5.93
N SER A 57 3.11 -9.42 -5.00
CA SER A 57 2.08 -10.42 -4.70
C SER A 57 0.91 -10.46 -5.70
N LEU A 58 0.74 -9.42 -6.52
CA LEU A 58 -0.30 -9.36 -7.55
C LEU A 58 0.02 -10.30 -8.73
N ASP A 59 -0.93 -10.51 -9.63
CA ASP A 59 -0.75 -11.48 -10.70
C ASP A 59 0.32 -11.08 -11.74
N ALA A 60 0.64 -12.00 -12.64
CA ALA A 60 1.64 -11.78 -13.69
C ALA A 60 1.22 -10.70 -14.70
N LEU A 61 -0.08 -10.45 -14.89
CA LEU A 61 -0.57 -9.42 -15.81
C LEU A 61 -0.35 -8.04 -15.19
N TYR A 62 -0.71 -7.83 -13.92
CA TYR A 62 -0.42 -6.61 -13.19
C TYR A 62 1.07 -6.28 -13.28
N ARG A 63 1.95 -7.24 -12.92
CA ARG A 63 3.40 -7.01 -12.96
C ARG A 63 3.91 -6.67 -14.36
N ARG A 64 3.36 -7.30 -15.40
CA ARG A 64 3.70 -6.99 -16.81
C ARG A 64 3.27 -5.57 -17.17
N TYR A 65 2.04 -5.18 -16.85
CA TYR A 65 1.51 -3.84 -17.13
C TYR A 65 2.24 -2.74 -16.36
N ARG A 66 2.66 -3.03 -15.12
CA ARG A 66 3.39 -2.12 -14.24
C ARG A 66 4.86 -1.91 -14.63
N SER A 67 5.55 -2.96 -15.05
CA SER A 67 7.00 -2.93 -15.30
C SER A 67 7.37 -2.80 -16.77
N LYS A 68 6.81 -3.66 -17.64
CA LYS A 68 7.21 -3.76 -19.04
C LYS A 68 6.43 -2.79 -19.93
N GLU A 69 5.13 -2.65 -19.68
CA GLU A 69 4.26 -1.82 -20.53
C GLU A 69 4.07 -0.41 -19.98
N GLY A 70 4.27 -0.19 -18.67
CA GLY A 70 4.10 1.11 -18.03
C GLY A 70 2.67 1.65 -18.08
N SER A 71 1.68 0.79 -18.33
CA SER A 71 0.26 1.15 -18.41
C SER A 71 -0.44 1.24 -17.05
N ILE A 72 0.21 0.72 -16.00
CA ILE A 72 -0.18 0.90 -14.59
C ILE A 72 0.93 1.68 -13.88
N GLY A 73 0.57 2.77 -13.22
CA GLY A 73 1.48 3.57 -12.39
C GLY A 73 1.85 2.89 -11.07
N ALA A 74 2.74 3.51 -10.30
CA ALA A 74 3.17 2.96 -9.01
C ALA A 74 2.01 2.84 -8.01
N LEU A 75 1.92 1.70 -7.33
CA LEU A 75 0.94 1.50 -6.26
C LEU A 75 1.14 2.52 -5.13
N GLU A 76 0.03 3.04 -4.62
CA GLU A 76 0.00 4.02 -3.55
C GLU A 76 -0.72 3.43 -2.33
N ILE A 77 -0.08 3.48 -1.16
CA ILE A 77 -0.74 3.19 0.12
C ILE A 77 -1.03 4.52 0.82
N ARG A 78 -2.30 4.74 1.18
CA ARG A 78 -2.78 5.87 1.98
C ARG A 78 -3.22 5.39 3.35
N ILE A 79 -2.61 5.93 4.39
CA ILE A 79 -3.04 5.65 5.77
C ILE A 79 -4.24 6.53 6.09
N VAL A 80 -5.29 5.92 6.64
CA VAL A 80 -6.49 6.62 7.10
C VAL A 80 -6.52 6.67 8.63
N GLN A 81 -7.10 7.74 9.17
CA GLN A 81 -7.39 7.86 10.59
C GLN A 81 -8.73 7.18 10.89
N GLN A 82 -8.86 6.68 12.12
CA GLN A 82 -10.12 6.20 12.67
C GLN A 82 -11.04 7.36 13.08
#